data_AF-A0A928KJZ6-F1
#
_entry.id   AF-A0A928KJZ6-F1
#
_cell.length_a   1.000
_cell.length_b   1.000
_cell.length_c   1.000
_cell.angle_alpha   90.00
_cell.angle_beta   90.00
_cell.angle_gamma   90.00
#
_symmetry.space_group_name_H-M   'P 1'
#
loop_
_entity.id
_entity.type
_entity.pdbx_description
1 polymer ?
#
loop_
_entity_poly.entity_id
_entity_poly.type
_entity_poly.pdbx_seq_one_letter_code
_entity_poly.pdbx_strand_id
1 'polypeptide(L)'
;MQISKKKVSTVVKIISFVMVAAVLLEVLSVTAFSKEAGGVKYRNVKNKLYSFYLEPDESIQLVGIGNSDLYSGFVPTVLYEEHGITSQMMGSPYQTPLQAYYYLKEIFMYQTPEVVMIEVDMLYDEPPGEQEPERTKRDVLFHYCNTDDFQAVIEDKLPIFSFHDRWKSLIKRNTELRTPNSHGYKYFSKVDKIKYEPYMFETDEKEPVHQYRLHQLEKVMQLCAQEGAKVFFIEMPTTNSWSYERHNTAVEIAEKYGTVFLDLNLLIDEIGLDFENSFRDKGNHLNYEGAKKVTSYLGTFIEANYPMETQNGNKRWEQSLIDFERERLREDKRRAEQEEE
;
A
#
# COMPACT_ATOMS: atom_id res chain seq x y z
N MET A 1 34.22 10.22 41.06
CA MET A 1 34.42 10.86 39.74
C MET A 1 33.64 12.18 39.73
N GLN A 2 34.27 13.34 39.93
CA GLN A 2 33.58 14.64 39.92
C GLN A 2 33.34 15.10 38.48
N ILE A 3 32.09 15.11 38.03
CA ILE A 3 31.72 15.69 36.73
C ILE A 3 31.85 17.21 36.86
N SER A 4 32.70 17.84 36.03
CA SER A 4 32.94 19.29 36.11
C SER A 4 31.67 20.07 35.75
N LYS A 5 31.45 21.23 36.41
CA LYS A 5 30.30 22.12 36.11
C LYS A 5 30.19 22.49 34.62
N LYS A 6 31.32 22.59 33.90
CA LYS A 6 31.34 22.76 32.44
C LYS A 6 30.75 21.56 31.69
N LYS A 7 31.08 20.32 32.08
CA LYS A 7 30.49 19.11 31.49
C LYS A 7 28.98 19.04 31.76
N VAL A 8 28.54 19.39 32.96
CA VAL A 8 27.10 19.46 33.30
C VAL A 8 26.38 20.51 32.45
N SER A 9 26.94 21.71 32.29
CA SER A 9 26.34 22.77 31.45
C SER A 9 26.24 22.36 29.98
N THR A 10 27.27 21.70 29.44
CA THR A 10 27.23 21.18 28.06
C THR A 10 26.17 20.11 27.88
N VAL A 11 26.06 19.15 28.81
CA VAL A 11 25.02 18.11 28.77
C VAL A 11 23.62 18.73 28.82
N VAL A 12 23.38 19.70 29.70
CA VAL A 12 22.10 20.42 29.77
C VAL A 12 21.78 21.11 28.45
N LYS A 13 22.75 21.80 27.84
CA LYS A 13 22.54 22.46 26.53
C LYS A 13 22.18 21.47 25.42
N ILE A 14 22.86 20.32 25.38
CA ILE A 14 22.56 19.26 24.41
C ILE A 14 21.14 18.73 24.62
N ILE A 15 20.77 18.40 25.86
CA ILE A 15 19.42 17.90 26.18
C ILE A 15 18.36 18.94 25.83
N SER A 16 18.56 20.21 26.21
CA SER A 16 17.65 21.30 25.86
C SER A 16 17.49 21.46 24.36
N PHE A 17 18.58 21.39 23.59
CA PHE A 17 18.54 21.47 22.13
C PHE A 17 17.75 20.30 21.53
N VAL A 18 18.00 19.06 21.98
CA VAL A 18 17.29 17.87 21.50
C VAL A 18 15.80 17.96 21.82
N MET A 19 15.42 18.41 23.03
CA MET A 19 14.00 18.58 23.39
C MET A 19 13.32 19.65 22.53
N VAL A 20 13.97 20.80 22.31
CA VAL A 20 13.42 21.85 21.44
C VAL A 20 13.27 21.35 20.01
N ALA A 21 14.26 20.62 19.49
CA ALA A 21 14.19 20.01 18.16
C ALA A 21 13.05 18.98 18.07
N ALA A 22 12.87 18.12 19.07
CA ALA A 22 11.79 17.13 19.11
C ALA A 22 10.41 17.81 19.11
N VAL A 23 10.19 18.81 19.96
CA VAL A 23 8.93 19.58 20.01
C VAL A 23 8.69 20.28 18.66
N LEU A 24 9.73 20.86 18.05
CA LEU A 24 9.61 21.50 16.75
C LEU A 24 9.20 20.49 15.66
N LEU A 25 9.83 19.31 15.63
CA LEU A 25 9.50 18.25 14.68
C LEU A 25 8.06 17.77 14.86
N GLU A 26 7.59 17.62 16.10
CA GLU A 26 6.22 17.23 16.41
C GLU A 26 5.21 18.30 15.95
N VAL A 27 5.45 19.57 16.30
CA VAL A 27 4.59 20.69 15.87
C VAL A 27 4.51 20.78 14.35
N LEU A 28 5.65 20.67 13.66
CA LEU A 28 5.69 20.67 12.20
C LEU A 28 4.96 19.45 11.61
N SER A 29 5.12 18.28 12.23
CA SER A 29 4.46 17.04 11.79
C SER A 29 2.95 17.08 11.94
N VAL A 30 2.40 17.73 12.98
CA VAL A 30 0.95 17.85 13.18
C VAL A 30 0.34 18.97 12.32
N THR A 31 1.14 19.95 11.89
CA THR A 31 0.64 21.13 11.15
C THR A 31 1.05 21.15 9.68
N ALA A 32 2.30 21.54 9.41
CA ALA A 32 2.83 21.82 8.08
C ALA A 32 3.19 20.55 7.29
N PHE A 33 3.18 19.37 7.93
CA PHE A 33 3.54 18.10 7.32
C PHE A 33 2.62 16.94 7.76
N SER A 34 1.40 17.24 8.23
CA SER A 34 0.44 16.20 8.66
C SER A 34 0.08 15.24 7.53
N LYS A 35 -0.28 14.01 7.89
CA LYS A 35 -0.73 12.97 6.94
C LYS A 35 -1.91 13.48 6.09
N GLU A 36 -2.90 14.11 6.73
CA GLU A 36 -4.03 14.77 6.08
C GLU A 36 -3.56 15.78 5.03
N ALA A 37 -2.72 16.74 5.41
CA ALA A 37 -2.30 17.78 4.50
C ALA A 37 -1.22 17.32 3.49
N GLY A 38 -0.58 16.18 3.73
CA GLY A 38 0.25 15.44 2.76
C GLY A 38 -0.59 14.74 1.69
N GLY A 39 -1.61 13.98 2.11
CA GLY A 39 -2.55 13.27 1.23
C GLY A 39 -3.42 14.19 0.36
N VAL A 40 -3.80 15.36 0.90
CA VAL A 40 -4.71 16.32 0.26
C VAL A 40 -4.00 17.32 -0.68
N LYS A 41 -2.73 17.70 -0.42
CA LYS A 41 -2.17 18.96 -0.98
C LYS A 41 -0.85 18.88 -1.75
N TYR A 42 -0.24 17.72 -1.94
CA TYR A 42 1.06 17.64 -2.61
C TYR A 42 1.10 16.54 -3.68
N ARG A 43 2.22 16.42 -4.41
CA ARG A 43 2.48 15.34 -5.38
C ARG A 43 3.67 14.52 -4.87
N ASN A 44 3.40 13.51 -4.05
CA ASN A 44 4.35 12.46 -3.70
C ASN A 44 3.69 11.08 -3.88
N VAL A 45 4.49 10.03 -4.09
CA VAL A 45 4.04 8.65 -4.29
C VAL A 45 3.19 8.16 -3.11
N LYS A 46 3.52 8.60 -1.89
CA LYS A 46 2.73 8.31 -0.67
C LYS A 46 1.37 9.01 -0.61
N ASN A 47 1.06 9.97 -1.48
CA ASN A 47 -0.19 10.74 -1.38
C ASN A 47 -1.42 9.97 -1.81
N LYS A 48 -1.25 8.94 -2.65
CA LYS A 48 -2.36 8.13 -3.12
C LYS A 48 -2.88 7.20 -2.02
N LEU A 49 -2.01 6.66 -1.16
CA LEU A 49 -2.43 5.79 -0.07
C LEU A 49 -3.26 6.54 1.00
N TYR A 50 -3.02 7.85 1.16
CA TYR A 50 -3.72 8.74 2.08
C TYR A 50 -4.84 9.55 1.39
N SER A 51 -5.28 9.17 0.17
CA SER A 51 -6.37 9.91 -0.50
C SER A 51 -7.70 9.82 0.24
N PHE A 52 -7.88 8.84 1.14
CA PHE A 52 -9.09 8.67 1.93
C PHE A 52 -9.41 9.89 2.83
N TYR A 53 -8.45 10.75 3.19
CA TYR A 53 -8.75 11.99 3.90
C TYR A 53 -9.63 12.98 3.10
N LEU A 54 -9.78 12.76 1.79
CA LEU A 54 -10.65 13.54 0.91
C LEU A 54 -12.05 12.95 0.81
N GLU A 55 -12.23 11.73 1.30
CA GLU A 55 -13.49 11.02 1.27
C GLU A 55 -14.29 11.36 2.53
N PRO A 56 -15.63 11.44 2.44
CA PRO A 56 -16.46 11.58 3.62
C PRO A 56 -16.20 10.45 4.62
N ASP A 57 -16.33 10.73 5.91
CA ASP A 57 -16.28 9.69 6.95
C ASP A 57 -17.31 8.60 6.63
N GLU A 58 -16.95 7.34 6.89
CA GLU A 58 -17.83 6.18 6.70
C GLU A 58 -18.38 6.02 5.27
N SER A 59 -17.54 6.30 4.26
CA SER A 59 -17.93 6.21 2.84
C SER A 59 -17.14 5.19 2.01
N ILE A 60 -16.13 4.54 2.59
CA ILE A 60 -15.30 3.51 1.96
C ILE A 60 -15.69 2.13 2.47
N GLN A 61 -16.15 1.25 1.57
CA GLN A 61 -16.61 -0.09 1.91
C GLN A 61 -15.49 -1.15 1.87
N LEU A 62 -14.54 -0.99 0.95
CA LEU A 62 -13.41 -1.92 0.77
C LEU A 62 -12.07 -1.19 0.94
N VAL A 63 -11.21 -1.71 1.81
CA VAL A 63 -9.82 -1.26 1.90
C VAL A 63 -8.90 -2.36 1.42
N GLY A 64 -8.03 -2.07 0.45
CA GLY A 64 -6.90 -2.92 0.11
C GLY A 64 -5.65 -2.45 0.85
N ILE A 65 -4.84 -3.37 1.38
CA ILE A 65 -3.57 -3.06 2.04
C ILE A 65 -2.47 -4.00 1.50
N GLY A 66 -1.30 -3.47 1.13
CA GLY A 66 -0.34 -4.26 0.37
C GLY A 66 0.83 -3.50 -0.24
N ASN A 67 1.69 -4.22 -0.94
CA ASN A 67 2.89 -3.67 -1.56
C ASN A 67 2.57 -2.96 -2.90
N SER A 68 3.54 -2.95 -3.81
CA SER A 68 3.39 -2.35 -5.13
C SER A 68 2.51 -3.11 -6.09
N ASP A 69 2.27 -4.39 -5.88
CA ASP A 69 1.41 -5.20 -6.74
C ASP A 69 -0.04 -4.76 -6.56
N LEU A 70 -0.47 -4.52 -5.31
CA LEU A 70 -1.78 -3.98 -5.00
C LEU A 70 -2.06 -2.62 -5.67
N TYR A 71 -1.20 -1.63 -5.47
CA TYR A 71 -1.46 -0.29 -6.05
C TYR A 71 -1.41 -0.30 -7.59
N SER A 72 -0.88 -1.36 -8.19
CA SER A 72 -0.73 -1.53 -9.63
C SER A 72 -1.81 -2.42 -10.23
N GLY A 73 -2.36 -3.35 -9.46
CA GLY A 73 -3.26 -4.40 -9.91
C GLY A 73 -4.74 -4.17 -9.63
N PHE A 74 -5.08 -3.25 -8.71
CA PHE A 74 -6.48 -2.96 -8.37
C PHE A 74 -6.88 -1.53 -8.74
N VAL A 75 -7.98 -1.35 -9.47
CA VAL A 75 -8.47 -0.06 -9.98
C VAL A 75 -9.81 0.31 -9.32
N PRO A 76 -9.83 1.08 -8.22
CA PRO A 76 -11.05 1.43 -7.49
C PRO A 76 -12.19 1.99 -8.34
N THR A 77 -11.85 2.80 -9.35
CA THR A 77 -12.84 3.37 -10.27
C THR A 77 -13.54 2.32 -11.13
N VAL A 78 -12.84 1.26 -11.54
CA VAL A 78 -13.45 0.13 -12.28
C VAL A 78 -14.39 -0.64 -11.37
N LEU A 79 -13.97 -0.93 -10.13
CA LEU A 79 -14.83 -1.60 -9.14
C LEU A 79 -16.12 -0.82 -8.90
N TYR A 80 -16.03 0.50 -8.74
CA TYR A 80 -17.20 1.34 -8.54
C TYR A 80 -18.08 1.42 -9.79
N GLU A 81 -17.49 1.54 -10.99
CA GLU A 81 -18.26 1.60 -12.24
C GLU A 81 -19.04 0.30 -12.50
N GLU A 82 -18.44 -0.86 -12.23
CA GLU A 82 -19.02 -2.16 -12.55
C GLU A 82 -19.93 -2.71 -11.44
N HIS A 83 -19.59 -2.47 -10.17
CA HIS A 83 -20.29 -3.06 -9.01
C HIS A 83 -20.81 -2.03 -8.00
N GLY A 84 -20.52 -0.74 -8.18
CA GLY A 84 -20.95 0.32 -7.27
C GLY A 84 -20.31 0.24 -5.88
N ILE A 85 -19.15 -0.40 -5.73
CA ILE A 85 -18.45 -0.54 -4.44
C ILE A 85 -17.39 0.55 -4.31
N THR A 86 -17.42 1.31 -3.22
CA THR A 86 -16.38 2.30 -2.90
C THR A 86 -15.18 1.65 -2.25
N SER A 87 -13.97 2.08 -2.63
CA SER A 87 -12.74 1.42 -2.20
C SER A 87 -11.52 2.34 -2.08
N GLN A 88 -10.56 1.97 -1.23
CA GLN A 88 -9.28 2.67 -1.08
C GLN A 88 -8.12 1.66 -1.06
N MET A 89 -7.15 1.83 -1.96
CA MET A 89 -5.95 0.99 -2.00
C MET A 89 -4.80 1.66 -1.27
N MET A 90 -4.42 1.12 -0.12
CA MET A 90 -3.34 1.63 0.73
C MET A 90 -2.00 0.97 0.40
N GLY A 91 -1.57 1.05 -0.87
CA GLY A 91 -0.34 0.42 -1.32
C GLY A 91 0.92 1.28 -1.17
N SER A 92 2.07 0.66 -0.88
CA SER A 92 3.39 1.29 -0.95
C SER A 92 4.47 0.30 -1.45
N PRO A 93 5.57 0.74 -2.08
CA PRO A 93 6.64 -0.17 -2.48
C PRO A 93 7.20 -0.93 -1.27
N TYR A 94 7.45 -2.24 -1.41
CA TYR A 94 8.02 -3.09 -0.35
C TYR A 94 7.27 -2.95 0.99
N GLN A 95 5.94 -2.80 0.94
CA GLN A 95 5.17 -2.59 2.16
C GLN A 95 5.38 -3.78 3.10
N THR A 96 5.58 -3.51 4.38
CA THR A 96 5.69 -4.56 5.40
C THR A 96 4.39 -4.73 6.17
N PRO A 97 4.13 -5.88 6.83
CA PRO A 97 2.93 -6.03 7.66
C PRO A 97 2.87 -5.02 8.84
N LEU A 98 4.02 -4.51 9.33
CA LEU A 98 4.02 -3.43 10.32
C LEU A 98 3.58 -2.09 9.74
N GLN A 99 4.02 -1.75 8.52
CA GLN A 99 3.50 -0.57 7.84
C GLN A 99 2.00 -0.72 7.57
N ALA A 100 1.57 -1.89 7.11
CA ALA A 100 0.16 -2.23 6.92
C ALA A 100 -0.66 -2.00 8.19
N TYR A 101 -0.17 -2.43 9.35
CA TYR A 101 -0.79 -2.18 10.65
C TYR A 101 -0.97 -0.68 10.94
N TYR A 102 0.06 0.14 10.74
CA TYR A 102 -0.06 1.59 10.98
C TYR A 102 -0.97 2.30 9.97
N TYR A 103 -0.97 1.86 8.71
CA TYR A 103 -1.85 2.40 7.67
C TYR A 103 -3.32 2.06 7.96
N LEU A 104 -3.61 0.81 8.32
CA LEU A 104 -4.95 0.40 8.74
C LEU A 104 -5.42 1.14 9.99
N LYS A 105 -4.55 1.29 11.00
CA LYS A 105 -4.87 2.10 12.19
C LYS A 105 -5.27 3.53 11.84
N GLU A 106 -4.68 4.10 10.81
CA GLU A 106 -5.00 5.46 10.39
C GLU A 106 -6.37 5.54 9.70
N ILE A 107 -6.63 4.67 8.72
CA ILE A 107 -7.90 4.71 7.98
C ILE A 107 -9.10 4.34 8.87
N PHE A 108 -8.91 3.43 9.83
CA PHE A 108 -9.94 3.08 10.83
C PHE A 108 -10.33 4.24 11.76
N MET A 109 -9.58 5.35 11.79
CA MET A 109 -10.01 6.56 12.51
C MET A 109 -11.12 7.34 11.79
N TYR A 110 -11.38 7.04 10.51
CA TYR A 110 -12.30 7.80 9.65
C TYR A 110 -13.29 6.92 8.88
N GLN A 111 -12.98 5.63 8.72
CA GLN A 111 -13.72 4.69 7.90
C GLN A 111 -13.88 3.37 8.65
N THR A 112 -15.06 2.76 8.58
CA THR A 112 -15.33 1.39 8.99
C THR A 112 -15.61 0.52 7.76
N PRO A 113 -14.58 0.14 6.98
CA PRO A 113 -14.78 -0.69 5.80
C PRO A 113 -15.37 -2.05 6.19
N GLU A 114 -16.30 -2.53 5.37
CA GLU A 114 -16.92 -3.84 5.51
C GLU A 114 -15.90 -4.97 5.29
N VAL A 115 -14.93 -4.72 4.39
CA VAL A 115 -13.91 -5.69 3.98
C VAL A 115 -12.52 -5.05 3.91
N VAL A 116 -11.53 -5.76 4.43
CA VAL A 116 -10.10 -5.50 4.23
C VAL A 116 -9.50 -6.63 3.38
N MET A 117 -9.01 -6.28 2.21
CA MET A 117 -8.26 -7.15 1.31
C MET A 117 -6.76 -6.98 1.59
N ILE A 118 -6.06 -8.08 1.88
CA ILE A 118 -4.66 -8.07 2.27
C ILE A 118 -3.81 -8.77 1.21
N GLU A 119 -2.92 -8.01 0.56
CA GLU A 119 -1.92 -8.53 -0.38
C GLU A 119 -0.85 -9.34 0.36
N VAL A 120 -0.65 -10.62 0.04
CA VAL A 120 0.22 -11.50 0.84
C VAL A 120 1.68 -11.45 0.44
N ASP A 121 2.04 -10.99 -0.77
CA ASP A 121 3.45 -10.85 -1.18
C ASP A 121 4.28 -9.98 -0.23
N MET A 122 3.65 -9.06 0.52
CA MET A 122 4.32 -8.26 1.56
C MET A 122 5.01 -9.08 2.66
N LEU A 123 4.70 -10.38 2.77
CA LEU A 123 5.35 -11.30 3.69
C LEU A 123 6.75 -11.70 3.24
N TYR A 124 7.03 -11.58 1.94
CA TYR A 124 8.27 -12.00 1.29
C TYR A 124 9.02 -10.84 0.62
N ASP A 125 8.33 -9.74 0.30
CA ASP A 125 8.89 -8.60 -0.42
C ASP A 125 9.94 -7.85 0.43
N GLU A 126 11.11 -7.58 -0.16
CA GLU A 126 12.25 -6.92 0.48
C GLU A 126 12.94 -5.95 -0.50
N PRO A 127 13.43 -4.79 -0.02
CA PRO A 127 14.17 -3.87 -0.87
C PRO A 127 15.43 -4.51 -1.48
N PRO A 128 15.79 -4.18 -2.74
CA PRO A 128 17.00 -4.69 -3.37
C PRO A 128 18.26 -4.37 -2.55
N GLY A 129 18.98 -5.41 -2.12
CA GLY A 129 20.21 -5.30 -1.32
C GLY A 129 20.05 -5.57 0.18
N GLU A 130 18.84 -5.88 0.65
CA GLU A 130 18.57 -6.20 2.06
C GLU A 130 18.37 -7.69 2.36
N GLN A 131 18.46 -8.57 1.35
CA GLN A 131 18.34 -10.03 1.50
C GLN A 131 19.19 -10.55 2.66
N GLU A 132 18.54 -11.11 3.68
CA GLU A 132 19.18 -11.48 4.94
C GLU A 132 20.20 -12.64 4.76
N PRO A 133 21.50 -12.47 5.12
CA PRO A 133 22.38 -13.63 5.36
C PRO A 133 21.99 -14.30 6.68
N GLU A 134 22.16 -15.64 6.83
CA GLU A 134 21.86 -16.39 8.07
C GLU A 134 22.49 -15.75 9.33
N ARG A 135 21.67 -15.42 10.34
CA ARG A 135 22.07 -14.53 11.46
C ARG A 135 22.17 -15.17 12.84
N THR A 136 22.95 -14.55 13.72
CA THR A 136 23.23 -15.02 15.09
C THR A 136 22.51 -14.18 16.17
N LYS A 137 22.33 -14.76 17.37
CA LYS A 137 21.55 -14.20 18.51
C LYS A 137 21.92 -12.77 18.98
N ARG A 138 23.07 -12.21 18.56
CA ARG A 138 23.46 -10.82 18.90
C ARG A 138 22.80 -9.77 18.00
N ASP A 139 22.33 -10.16 16.83
CA ASP A 139 21.70 -9.27 15.85
C ASP A 139 20.28 -8.84 16.30
N VAL A 140 19.66 -9.60 17.21
CA VAL A 140 18.31 -9.38 17.74
C VAL A 140 18.14 -8.05 18.48
N LEU A 141 19.19 -7.54 19.14
CA LEU A 141 19.10 -6.28 19.91
C LEU A 141 19.11 -5.04 19.00
N PHE A 142 19.86 -5.08 17.90
CA PHE A 142 19.87 -4.02 16.88
C PHE A 142 18.71 -4.15 15.88
N HIS A 143 18.09 -5.33 15.78
CA HIS A 143 16.89 -5.56 14.98
C HIS A 143 15.64 -4.83 15.52
N TYR A 144 15.54 -4.55 16.82
CA TYR A 144 14.54 -3.58 17.32
C TYR A 144 14.77 -2.15 16.81
N CYS A 145 15.95 -1.89 16.23
CA CYS A 145 16.29 -0.70 15.46
C CYS A 145 16.45 -1.05 13.97
N ASN A 146 15.66 -1.99 13.43
CA ASN A 146 15.51 -2.20 12.00
C ASN A 146 15.28 -0.83 11.34
N THR A 147 16.01 -0.50 10.28
CA THR A 147 15.85 0.80 9.61
C THR A 147 14.41 0.99 9.17
N ASP A 148 13.78 -0.05 8.65
CA ASP A 148 12.42 0.00 8.12
C ASP A 148 11.34 0.04 9.20
N ASP A 149 11.50 -0.69 10.30
CA ASP A 149 10.53 -0.66 11.40
C ASP A 149 10.66 0.63 12.21
N PHE A 150 11.90 1.07 12.48
CA PHE A 150 12.16 2.38 13.06
C PHE A 150 11.61 3.47 12.15
N GLN A 151 11.82 3.36 10.83
CA GLN A 151 11.25 4.26 9.86
C GLN A 151 9.72 4.21 9.87
N ALA A 152 9.07 3.04 9.93
CA ALA A 152 7.62 2.93 10.00
C ALA A 152 7.05 3.61 11.26
N VAL A 153 7.66 3.36 12.43
CA VAL A 153 7.27 3.98 13.71
C VAL A 153 7.49 5.49 13.68
N ILE A 154 8.64 5.94 13.18
CA ILE A 154 8.98 7.36 13.09
C ILE A 154 8.13 8.07 12.05
N GLU A 155 7.84 7.47 10.91
CA GLU A 155 6.97 8.04 9.88
C GLU A 155 5.52 8.12 10.35
N ASP A 156 5.06 7.17 11.16
CA ASP A 156 3.76 7.21 11.82
C ASP A 156 3.67 8.38 12.82
N LYS A 157 4.68 8.52 13.69
CA LYS A 157 4.68 9.50 14.79
C LYS A 157 5.10 10.90 14.36
N LEU A 158 6.00 10.99 13.38
CA LEU A 158 6.57 12.21 12.83
C LEU A 158 6.41 12.22 11.28
N PRO A 159 5.17 12.44 10.78
CA PRO A 159 4.86 12.56 9.36
C PRO A 159 5.78 13.47 8.53
N ILE A 160 6.49 14.42 9.15
CA ILE A 160 7.50 15.24 8.45
C ILE A 160 8.52 14.41 7.68
N PHE A 161 8.89 13.20 8.12
CA PHE A 161 9.83 12.36 7.38
C PHE A 161 9.22 11.79 6.09
N SER A 162 7.94 11.42 6.12
CA SER A 162 7.18 10.97 4.94
C SER A 162 6.83 12.09 3.98
N PHE A 163 6.53 13.28 4.50
CA PHE A 163 6.03 14.40 3.71
C PHE A 163 7.01 15.56 3.58
N HIS A 164 8.30 15.35 3.88
CA HIS A 164 9.31 16.43 3.92
C HIS A 164 9.27 17.29 2.65
N ASP A 165 9.12 16.66 1.47
CA ASP A 165 9.02 17.36 0.18
C ASP A 165 7.92 18.44 0.08
N ARG A 166 6.93 18.44 0.98
CA ARG A 166 5.90 19.48 1.08
C ARG A 166 6.47 20.87 1.34
N TRP A 167 7.70 21.00 1.87
CA TRP A 167 8.35 22.32 1.99
C TRP A 167 8.38 23.07 0.64
N LYS A 168 8.45 22.33 -0.49
CA LYS A 168 8.41 22.88 -1.85
C LYS A 168 7.07 23.57 -2.14
N SER A 169 5.94 23.05 -1.67
CA SER A 169 4.61 23.65 -1.86
C SER A 169 4.33 24.81 -0.91
N LEU A 170 4.89 24.76 0.29
CA LEU A 170 4.81 25.88 1.25
C LEU A 170 5.55 27.13 0.72
N ILE A 171 6.65 26.93 -0.03
CA ILE A 171 7.43 28.02 -0.64
C ILE A 171 6.85 28.44 -1.99
N LYS A 172 6.58 27.49 -2.89
CA LYS A 172 5.99 27.78 -4.19
C LYS A 172 4.48 27.82 -4.01
N ARG A 173 3.90 29.01 -3.83
CA ARG A 173 2.44 29.29 -3.73
C ARG A 173 1.57 28.77 -4.89
N ASN A 174 2.13 27.97 -5.79
CA ASN A 174 1.46 27.36 -6.92
C ASN A 174 1.65 25.84 -6.84
N THR A 175 0.78 25.18 -6.09
CA THR A 175 0.58 23.74 -6.23
C THR A 175 -0.87 23.55 -6.60
N GLU A 176 -1.11 23.20 -7.86
CA GLU A 176 -2.39 22.63 -8.25
C GLU A 176 -2.69 21.48 -7.29
N LEU A 177 -3.74 21.65 -6.49
CA LEU A 177 -4.33 20.57 -5.71
C LEU A 177 -4.93 19.61 -6.73
N ARG A 178 -4.22 18.52 -7.07
CA ARG A 178 -4.83 17.40 -7.77
C ARG A 178 -5.26 16.41 -6.70
N THR A 179 -6.56 16.38 -6.44
CA THR A 179 -7.23 15.33 -5.70
C THR A 179 -6.83 14.00 -6.35
N PRO A 180 -6.18 13.05 -5.64
CA PRO A 180 -5.88 11.75 -6.20
C PRO A 180 -7.20 10.98 -6.38
N ASN A 181 -7.86 11.16 -7.53
CA ASN A 181 -9.15 10.52 -7.84
C ASN A 181 -9.02 9.04 -8.22
N SER A 182 -7.81 8.49 -8.08
CA SER A 182 -7.51 7.08 -8.28
C SER A 182 -7.64 6.25 -7.00
N HIS A 183 -7.97 6.86 -5.85
CA HIS A 183 -8.24 6.17 -4.59
C HIS A 183 -7.17 5.15 -4.18
N GLY A 184 -5.90 5.55 -4.30
CA GLY A 184 -4.76 4.66 -4.05
C GLY A 184 -4.13 4.02 -5.29
N TYR A 185 -4.87 3.86 -6.38
CA TYR A 185 -4.36 3.24 -7.61
C TYR A 185 -3.28 4.09 -8.30
N LYS A 186 -2.21 3.43 -8.76
CA LYS A 186 -1.11 4.06 -9.49
C LYS A 186 -1.20 3.68 -10.97
N TYR A 187 -1.81 4.58 -11.73
CA TYR A 187 -1.94 4.44 -13.17
C TYR A 187 -0.59 4.33 -13.91
N PHE A 188 -0.48 3.30 -14.75
CA PHE A 188 0.58 3.13 -15.74
C PHE A 188 0.01 2.46 -17.00
N SER A 189 0.22 3.06 -18.17
CA SER A 189 -0.14 2.44 -19.46
C SER A 189 1.03 1.78 -20.18
N LYS A 190 2.25 1.87 -19.64
CA LYS A 190 3.43 1.26 -20.26
C LYS A 190 3.22 -0.24 -20.41
N VAL A 191 3.58 -0.75 -21.58
CA VAL A 191 3.69 -2.19 -21.84
C VAL A 191 5.16 -2.54 -21.93
N ASP A 192 5.60 -3.50 -21.14
CA ASP A 192 6.91 -4.13 -21.28
C ASP A 192 6.69 -5.62 -21.51
N LYS A 193 6.74 -6.00 -22.78
CA LYS A 193 6.24 -7.28 -23.27
C LYS A 193 6.99 -8.44 -22.62
N ILE A 194 6.24 -9.43 -22.18
CA ILE A 194 6.77 -10.73 -21.79
C ILE A 194 6.04 -11.84 -22.51
N LYS A 195 6.78 -12.89 -22.80
CA LYS A 195 6.17 -14.14 -23.22
C LYS A 195 5.73 -14.88 -21.98
N TYR A 196 4.50 -15.42 -22.00
CA TYR A 196 4.07 -16.31 -20.94
C TYR A 196 4.98 -17.55 -20.91
N GLU A 197 5.54 -17.81 -19.74
CA GLU A 197 6.20 -19.06 -19.38
C GLU A 197 5.54 -19.55 -18.09
N PRO A 198 5.03 -20.79 -18.01
CA PRO A 198 4.47 -21.30 -16.77
C PRO A 198 5.52 -21.23 -15.65
N TYR A 199 5.12 -20.71 -14.49
CA TYR A 199 5.97 -20.59 -13.28
C TYR A 199 5.29 -21.16 -12.04
N MET A 200 3.96 -21.21 -12.01
CA MET A 200 3.16 -21.81 -10.93
C MET A 200 3.05 -23.34 -11.10
N PHE A 201 4.18 -24.04 -10.97
CA PHE A 201 4.19 -25.50 -11.00
C PHE A 201 3.80 -26.08 -9.64
N GLU A 202 2.79 -26.93 -9.61
CA GLU A 202 2.30 -27.57 -8.38
C GLU A 202 3.41 -28.38 -7.67
N THR A 203 3.47 -28.22 -6.35
CA THR A 203 4.42 -28.89 -5.46
C THR A 203 3.84 -28.98 -4.05
N ASP A 204 4.36 -29.90 -3.23
CA ASP A 204 4.05 -29.98 -1.79
C ASP A 204 4.99 -29.10 -0.93
N GLU A 205 6.03 -28.55 -1.55
CA GLU A 205 7.05 -27.71 -0.90
C GLU A 205 6.46 -26.36 -0.45
N LYS A 206 7.10 -25.76 0.55
CA LYS A 206 6.67 -24.50 1.19
C LYS A 206 7.84 -23.58 1.44
N GLU A 207 7.69 -22.30 1.10
CA GLU A 207 8.67 -21.27 1.43
C GLU A 207 8.27 -20.60 2.75
N PRO A 208 9.02 -20.82 3.84
CA PRO A 208 8.62 -20.33 5.16
C PRO A 208 8.69 -18.80 5.22
N VAL A 209 7.63 -18.19 5.75
CA VAL A 209 7.63 -16.76 6.10
C VAL A 209 8.43 -16.55 7.38
N HIS A 210 9.24 -15.49 7.41
CA HIS A 210 9.98 -15.11 8.61
C HIS A 210 9.03 -14.86 9.80
N GLN A 211 9.31 -15.48 10.96
CA GLN A 211 8.43 -15.45 12.14
C GLN A 211 8.05 -14.03 12.59
N TYR A 212 8.95 -13.07 12.41
CA TYR A 212 8.66 -11.67 12.71
C TYR A 212 7.56 -11.07 11.81
N ARG A 213 7.57 -11.37 10.51
CA ARG A 213 6.52 -10.95 9.56
C ARG A 213 5.17 -11.55 9.95
N LEU A 214 5.16 -12.84 10.34
CA LEU A 214 3.95 -13.52 10.85
C LEU A 214 3.40 -12.85 12.12
N HIS A 215 4.27 -12.44 13.05
CA HIS A 215 3.85 -11.71 14.25
C HIS A 215 3.28 -10.32 13.94
N GLN A 216 3.83 -9.63 12.92
CA GLN A 216 3.28 -8.35 12.47
C GLN A 216 1.92 -8.54 11.76
N LEU A 217 1.78 -9.57 10.91
CA LEU A 217 0.49 -9.94 10.31
C LEU A 217 -0.56 -10.29 11.37
N GLU A 218 -0.18 -10.97 12.46
CA GLU A 218 -1.10 -11.24 13.57
C GLU A 218 -1.68 -9.95 14.16
N LYS A 219 -0.88 -8.88 14.29
CA LYS A 219 -1.37 -7.57 14.75
C LYS A 219 -2.35 -6.94 13.76
N VAL A 220 -2.09 -7.10 12.46
CA VAL A 220 -3.01 -6.65 11.40
C VAL A 220 -4.35 -7.38 11.53
N MET A 221 -4.33 -8.72 11.64
CA MET A 221 -5.55 -9.53 11.78
C MET A 221 -6.33 -9.19 13.06
N GLN A 222 -5.63 -8.98 14.17
CA GLN A 222 -6.25 -8.57 15.44
C GLN A 222 -6.91 -7.19 15.33
N LEU A 223 -6.26 -6.24 14.63
CA LEU A 223 -6.83 -4.91 14.41
C LEU A 223 -8.10 -4.99 13.55
N CYS A 224 -8.06 -5.69 12.42
CA CYS A 224 -9.26 -5.86 11.57
C CYS A 224 -10.41 -6.51 12.36
N ALA A 225 -10.13 -7.51 13.19
CA ALA A 225 -11.13 -8.16 14.03
C ALA A 225 -11.70 -7.22 15.12
N GLN A 226 -10.88 -6.34 15.70
CA GLN A 226 -11.31 -5.35 16.69
C GLN A 226 -12.24 -4.30 16.08
N GLU A 227 -11.97 -3.88 14.85
CA GLU A 227 -12.77 -2.91 14.10
C GLU A 227 -13.96 -3.56 13.37
N GLY A 228 -14.11 -4.89 13.46
CA GLY A 228 -15.24 -5.62 12.89
C GLY A 228 -15.18 -5.83 11.37
N ALA A 229 -14.04 -5.57 10.73
CA ALA A 229 -13.86 -5.75 9.30
C ALA A 229 -13.68 -7.23 8.93
N LYS A 230 -14.37 -7.69 7.87
CA LYS A 230 -14.08 -9.00 7.27
C LYS A 230 -12.74 -8.93 6.54
N VAL A 231 -12.02 -10.04 6.48
CA VAL A 231 -10.72 -10.10 5.80
C VAL A 231 -10.77 -11.16 4.70
N PHE A 232 -10.04 -10.90 3.62
CA PHE A 232 -9.53 -11.94 2.73
C PHE A 232 -8.11 -11.62 2.27
N PHE A 233 -7.37 -12.68 1.96
CA PHE A 233 -6.03 -12.62 1.43
C PHE A 233 -6.07 -12.71 -0.09
N ILE A 234 -5.17 -11.99 -0.72
CA ILE A 234 -5.02 -11.98 -2.16
C ILE A 234 -3.55 -12.00 -2.53
N GLU A 235 -3.23 -12.67 -3.62
CA GLU A 235 -1.99 -12.48 -4.34
C GLU A 235 -2.31 -11.91 -5.73
N MET A 236 -1.74 -10.74 -6.05
CA MET A 236 -1.85 -10.13 -7.37
C MET A 236 -0.98 -10.85 -8.40
N PRO A 237 -1.34 -10.80 -9.70
CA PRO A 237 -0.53 -11.44 -10.72
C PRO A 237 0.87 -10.83 -10.83
N THR A 238 1.88 -11.67 -10.60
CA THR A 238 3.31 -11.35 -10.71
C THR A 238 4.07 -12.61 -11.10
N THR A 239 5.03 -12.48 -12.01
CA THR A 239 5.78 -13.63 -12.54
C THR A 239 7.15 -13.80 -11.90
N ASN A 240 7.55 -12.91 -11.01
CA ASN A 240 8.92 -12.83 -10.52
C ASN A 240 9.05 -12.70 -8.99
N SER A 241 7.97 -12.35 -8.28
CA SER A 241 7.94 -12.35 -6.81
C SER A 241 7.08 -13.45 -6.21
N TRP A 242 6.33 -14.24 -7.00
CA TRP A 242 5.50 -15.31 -6.47
C TRP A 242 5.87 -16.70 -6.97
N SER A 243 5.58 -17.73 -6.15
CA SER A 243 5.81 -19.14 -6.48
C SER A 243 4.74 -20.04 -5.84
N TYR A 244 4.69 -21.30 -6.28
CA TYR A 244 3.74 -22.28 -5.72
C TYR A 244 4.07 -22.64 -4.26
N GLU A 245 5.34 -22.58 -3.85
CA GLU A 245 5.75 -22.78 -2.45
C GLU A 245 5.27 -21.64 -1.53
N ARG A 246 5.25 -20.40 -2.04
CA ARG A 246 4.66 -19.25 -1.35
C ARG A 246 3.14 -19.37 -1.30
N HIS A 247 2.51 -19.79 -2.40
CA HIS A 247 1.08 -20.13 -2.45
C HIS A 247 0.69 -21.12 -1.35
N ASN A 248 1.38 -22.26 -1.24
CA ASN A 248 1.11 -23.27 -0.23
C ASN A 248 1.21 -22.73 1.20
N THR A 249 2.18 -21.85 1.44
CA THR A 249 2.36 -21.21 2.75
C THR A 249 1.22 -20.22 3.03
N ALA A 250 0.83 -19.42 2.04
CA ALA A 250 -0.28 -18.50 2.15
C ALA A 250 -1.62 -19.21 2.40
N VAL A 251 -1.86 -20.39 1.80
CA VAL A 251 -3.01 -21.26 2.10
C VAL A 251 -3.05 -21.62 3.58
N GLU A 252 -1.95 -22.11 4.15
CA GLU A 252 -1.90 -22.46 5.59
C GLU A 252 -2.14 -21.25 6.50
N ILE A 253 -1.60 -20.09 6.14
CA ILE A 253 -1.83 -18.85 6.89
C ILE A 253 -3.32 -18.46 6.81
N ALA A 254 -3.95 -18.58 5.65
CA ALA A 254 -5.36 -18.28 5.46
C ALA A 254 -6.26 -19.22 6.29
N GLU A 255 -5.97 -20.53 6.27
CA GLU A 255 -6.65 -21.53 7.10
C GLU A 255 -6.52 -21.23 8.59
N LYS A 256 -5.32 -20.85 9.05
CA LYS A 256 -5.07 -20.47 10.46
C LYS A 256 -5.97 -19.34 10.93
N TYR A 257 -6.25 -18.36 10.07
CA TYR A 257 -7.12 -17.23 10.39
C TYR A 257 -8.59 -17.45 9.98
N GLY A 258 -8.92 -18.59 9.37
CA GLY A 258 -10.27 -18.87 8.88
C GLY A 258 -10.73 -17.90 7.80
N THR A 259 -9.81 -17.44 6.96
CA THR A 259 -10.07 -16.47 5.89
C THR A 259 -9.88 -17.10 4.52
N VAL A 260 -10.51 -16.53 3.49
CA VAL A 260 -10.26 -16.92 2.09
C VAL A 260 -8.90 -16.38 1.65
N PHE A 261 -8.18 -17.17 0.85
CA PHE A 261 -7.02 -16.73 0.07
C PHE A 261 -7.30 -16.93 -1.41
N LEU A 262 -7.12 -15.87 -2.19
CA LEU A 262 -7.32 -15.84 -3.63
C LEU A 262 -5.98 -15.58 -4.32
N ASP A 263 -5.37 -16.64 -4.87
CA ASP A 263 -4.15 -16.51 -5.65
C ASP A 263 -4.48 -16.29 -7.13
N LEU A 264 -4.34 -15.05 -7.60
CA LEU A 264 -4.69 -14.72 -8.98
C LEU A 264 -3.69 -15.29 -10.00
N ASN A 265 -2.51 -15.74 -9.57
CA ASN A 265 -1.53 -16.41 -10.45
C ASN A 265 -2.01 -17.80 -10.89
N LEU A 266 -2.97 -18.40 -10.18
CA LEU A 266 -3.63 -19.66 -10.57
C LEU A 266 -4.88 -19.44 -11.45
N LEU A 267 -5.27 -18.17 -11.67
CA LEU A 267 -6.53 -17.79 -12.31
C LEU A 267 -6.32 -16.96 -13.59
N ILE A 268 -5.11 -16.98 -14.15
CA ILE A 268 -4.71 -16.16 -15.31
C ILE A 268 -5.68 -16.31 -16.50
N ASP A 269 -6.03 -17.55 -16.85
CA ASP A 269 -6.92 -17.85 -17.98
C ASP A 269 -8.36 -17.39 -17.69
N GLU A 270 -8.84 -17.55 -16.45
CA GLU A 270 -10.17 -17.14 -16.02
C GLU A 270 -10.33 -15.61 -16.03
N ILE A 271 -9.29 -14.89 -15.60
CA ILE A 271 -9.22 -13.42 -15.65
C ILE A 271 -9.06 -12.94 -17.11
N GLY A 272 -8.56 -13.80 -18.01
CA GLY A 272 -8.23 -13.45 -19.39
C GLY A 272 -7.01 -12.51 -19.48
N LEU A 273 -6.04 -12.66 -18.59
CA LEU A 273 -4.81 -11.86 -18.56
C LEU A 273 -3.92 -12.19 -19.76
N ASP A 274 -3.51 -11.15 -20.48
CA ASP A 274 -2.59 -11.28 -21.62
C ASP A 274 -1.19 -10.83 -21.20
N PHE A 275 -0.29 -11.79 -21.01
CA PHE A 275 1.07 -11.52 -20.52
C PHE A 275 1.86 -10.59 -21.45
N GLU A 276 1.60 -10.60 -22.75
CA GLU A 276 2.32 -9.71 -23.67
C GLU A 276 1.96 -8.24 -23.45
N ASN A 277 0.76 -7.96 -22.96
CA ASN A 277 0.19 -6.61 -22.92
C ASN A 277 -0.29 -6.15 -21.54
N SER A 278 -0.20 -6.99 -20.49
CA SER A 278 -0.78 -6.68 -19.17
C SER A 278 0.22 -6.17 -18.13
N PHE A 279 1.52 -6.14 -18.44
CA PHE A 279 2.58 -5.77 -17.50
C PHE A 279 3.37 -4.54 -17.94
N ARG A 280 3.85 -3.74 -16.97
CA ARG A 280 4.62 -2.50 -17.23
C ARG A 280 6.14 -2.67 -17.15
N ASP A 281 6.60 -3.76 -16.55
CA ASP A 281 8.00 -4.00 -16.16
C ASP A 281 8.36 -5.49 -16.11
N LYS A 282 8.08 -6.18 -17.22
CA LYS A 282 8.51 -7.55 -17.46
C LYS A 282 7.94 -8.59 -16.49
N GLY A 283 6.66 -8.46 -16.17
CA GLY A 283 5.94 -9.47 -15.38
C GLY A 283 5.83 -9.19 -13.90
N ASN A 284 6.48 -8.14 -13.39
CA ASN A 284 6.39 -7.80 -11.96
C ASN A 284 5.03 -7.15 -11.66
N HIS A 285 4.76 -6.00 -12.26
CA HIS A 285 3.57 -5.22 -11.97
C HIS A 285 2.66 -5.09 -13.18
N LEU A 286 1.36 -5.21 -12.91
CA LEU A 286 0.34 -4.93 -13.89
C LEU A 286 0.38 -3.47 -14.37
N ASN A 287 0.06 -3.30 -15.65
CA ASN A 287 -0.34 -2.03 -16.22
C ASN A 287 -1.87 -1.87 -16.11
N TYR A 288 -2.40 -0.76 -16.61
CA TYR A 288 -3.83 -0.46 -16.53
C TYR A 288 -4.74 -1.51 -17.16
N GLU A 289 -4.40 -2.07 -18.33
CA GLU A 289 -5.27 -3.06 -18.99
C GLU A 289 -5.30 -4.39 -18.22
N GLY A 290 -4.17 -4.81 -17.66
CA GLY A 290 -4.13 -5.97 -16.76
C GLY A 290 -4.93 -5.73 -15.48
N ALA A 291 -4.71 -4.58 -14.84
CA ALA A 291 -5.36 -4.20 -13.59
C ALA A 291 -6.88 -4.09 -13.71
N LYS A 292 -7.39 -3.60 -14.85
CA LYS A 292 -8.84 -3.58 -15.12
C LYS A 292 -9.44 -4.97 -15.12
N LYS A 293 -8.82 -5.92 -15.82
CA LYS A 293 -9.30 -7.31 -15.89
C LYS A 293 -9.31 -7.97 -14.52
N VAL A 294 -8.22 -7.80 -13.77
CA VAL A 294 -8.12 -8.26 -12.38
C VAL A 294 -9.22 -7.65 -11.52
N THR A 295 -9.44 -6.33 -11.63
CA THR A 295 -10.46 -5.64 -10.82
C THR A 295 -11.87 -6.11 -11.15
N SER A 296 -12.19 -6.34 -12.43
CA SER A 296 -13.51 -6.84 -12.86
C SER A 296 -13.77 -8.26 -12.32
N TYR A 297 -12.77 -9.13 -12.40
CA TYR A 297 -12.83 -10.46 -11.80
C TYR A 297 -13.04 -10.38 -10.27
N LEU A 298 -12.26 -9.54 -9.60
CA LEU A 298 -12.37 -9.34 -8.15
C LEU A 298 -13.71 -8.72 -7.74
N GLY A 299 -14.27 -7.82 -8.53
CA GLY A 299 -15.59 -7.24 -8.27
C GLY A 299 -16.67 -8.32 -8.23
N THR A 300 -16.65 -9.25 -9.19
CA THR A 300 -17.55 -10.41 -9.20
C THR A 300 -17.34 -11.31 -7.98
N PHE A 301 -16.09 -11.60 -7.63
CA PHE A 301 -15.76 -12.40 -6.44
C PHE A 301 -16.25 -11.72 -5.15
N ILE A 302 -16.01 -10.41 -5.02
CA ILE A 302 -16.38 -9.61 -3.84
C ILE A 302 -17.90 -9.56 -3.70
N GLU A 303 -18.63 -9.27 -4.78
CA GLU A 303 -20.10 -9.21 -4.75
C GLU A 303 -20.72 -10.55 -4.31
N ALA A 304 -20.13 -11.68 -4.72
CA ALA A 304 -20.60 -13.01 -4.36
C ALA A 304 -20.28 -13.42 -2.91
N ASN A 305 -19.13 -13.01 -2.37
CA ASN A 305 -18.64 -13.49 -1.06
C ASN A 305 -18.82 -12.47 0.07
N TYR A 306 -18.90 -11.19 -0.29
CA TYR A 306 -18.99 -10.05 0.61
C TYR A 306 -20.03 -9.07 0.07
N PRO A 307 -21.34 -9.43 0.12
CA PRO A 307 -22.39 -8.56 -0.38
C PRO A 307 -22.42 -7.25 0.40
N MET A 308 -22.30 -6.14 -0.32
CA MET A 308 -22.26 -4.77 0.19
C MET A 308 -23.37 -3.95 -0.48
N GLU A 309 -23.83 -2.89 0.18
CA GLU A 309 -24.82 -2.00 -0.43
C GLU A 309 -24.18 -1.19 -1.56
N THR A 310 -24.75 -1.28 -2.77
CA THR A 310 -24.27 -0.51 -3.92
C THR A 310 -24.38 1.00 -3.66
N GLN A 311 -23.32 1.72 -4.01
CA GLN A 311 -23.19 3.17 -3.89
C GLN A 311 -23.45 3.88 -5.23
N ASN A 312 -24.14 3.22 -6.18
CA ASN A 312 -24.50 3.83 -7.46
C ASN A 312 -25.25 5.16 -7.25
N GLY A 313 -24.86 6.20 -8.00
CA GLY A 313 -25.38 7.55 -7.78
C GLY A 313 -24.59 8.38 -6.75
N ASN A 314 -23.52 7.82 -6.16
CA ASN A 314 -22.62 8.57 -5.29
C ASN A 314 -21.87 9.63 -6.11
N LYS A 315 -22.31 10.89 -5.97
CA LYS A 315 -21.77 12.04 -6.73
C LYS A 315 -20.26 12.22 -6.60
N ARG A 316 -19.68 11.92 -5.44
CA ARG A 316 -18.22 12.02 -5.22
C ARG A 316 -17.49 11.01 -6.08
N TRP A 317 -18.00 9.78 -6.12
CA TRP A 317 -17.42 8.68 -6.88
C TRP A 317 -17.69 8.77 -8.39
N GLU A 318 -18.88 9.22 -8.80
CA GLU A 318 -19.16 9.59 -10.20
C GLU A 318 -18.17 10.67 -10.70
N GLN A 319 -17.87 11.66 -9.86
CA GLN A 319 -16.87 12.67 -10.18
C GLN A 319 -15.45 12.08 -10.24
N SER A 320 -15.10 11.15 -9.33
CA SER A 320 -13.82 10.44 -9.39
C SER A 320 -13.65 9.65 -10.68
N LEU A 321 -14.69 8.99 -11.20
CA LEU A 321 -14.66 8.31 -12.50
C LEU A 321 -14.25 9.28 -13.63
N ILE A 322 -14.95 10.40 -13.73
CA ILE A 322 -14.73 11.42 -14.77
C ILE A 322 -13.31 12.00 -14.68
N ASP A 323 -12.86 12.32 -13.47
CA ASP A 323 -11.56 12.94 -13.28
C ASP A 323 -10.41 11.95 -13.46
N PHE A 324 -10.59 10.70 -13.03
CA PHE A 324 -9.64 9.63 -13.28
C PHE A 324 -9.47 9.40 -14.78
N GLU A 325 -10.56 9.30 -15.54
CA GLU A 325 -10.51 9.12 -16.99
C GLU A 325 -9.83 10.32 -17.68
N ARG A 326 -10.09 11.54 -17.22
CA ARG A 326 -9.40 12.75 -17.71
C ARG A 326 -7.90 12.71 -17.39
N GLU A 327 -7.51 12.26 -16.21
CA GLU A 327 -6.10 12.11 -15.84
C GLU A 327 -5.42 11.04 -16.69
N ARG A 328 -6.08 9.90 -16.88
CA ARG A 328 -5.64 8.79 -17.71
C ARG A 328 -5.31 9.24 -19.14
N LEU A 329 -6.28 9.87 -19.80
CA LEU A 329 -6.13 10.37 -21.17
C LEU A 329 -5.00 11.41 -21.31
N ARG A 330 -4.81 12.26 -20.29
CA ARG A 330 -3.71 13.23 -20.27
C ARG A 330 -2.36 12.55 -20.17
N GLU A 331 -2.24 11.53 -19.33
CA GLU A 331 -1.00 10.79 -19.13
C GLU A 331 -0.65 9.93 -20.35
N ASP A 332 -1.65 9.29 -20.97
CA ASP A 332 -1.49 8.59 -22.25
C ASP A 332 -0.97 9.52 -23.35
N LYS A 333 -1.56 10.72 -23.47
CA LYS A 333 -1.11 11.72 -24.44
C LYS A 333 0.34 12.15 -24.17
N ARG A 334 0.65 12.48 -22.91
CA ARG A 334 2.00 12.90 -22.50
C ARG A 334 3.05 11.84 -22.83
N ARG A 335 2.69 10.57 -22.68
CA ARG A 335 3.59 9.46 -22.98
C ARG A 335 3.77 9.24 -24.48
N ALA A 336 2.70 9.33 -25.27
CA ALA A 336 2.80 9.27 -26.74
C ALA A 336 3.75 10.36 -27.27
N GLU A 337 3.65 11.58 -26.74
CA GLU A 337 4.57 12.68 -27.08
C GLU A 337 6.04 12.38 -26.71
N GLN A 338 6.29 11.62 -25.63
CA GLN A 338 7.65 11.23 -25.20
C GLN A 338 8.24 10.04 -25.99
N GLU A 339 7.40 9.22 -26.62
CA GLU A 339 7.84 8.09 -27.46
C GLU A 339 8.15 8.55 -28.91
N GLU A 340 7.70 9.74 -29.29
CA GLU A 340 7.96 10.38 -30.60
C GLU A 340 9.25 11.23 -30.64
N GLU A 341 9.77 11.64 -29.47
CA GLU A 341 11.06 12.36 -29.29
C GLU A 341 12.25 11.39 -29.14
#